data_AF-A0A9D6KGI6-F1
#
_entry.id   AF-A0A9D6KGI6-F1
#
_cell.length_a   1.000
_cell.length_b   1.000
_cell.length_c   1.000
_cell.angle_alpha   90.00
_cell.angle_beta   90.00
_cell.angle_gamma   90.00
#
_symmetry.space_group_name_H-M   'P 1'
#
loop_
_entity.id
_entity.type
_entity.pdbx_description
1 polymer ?
#
loop_
_entity_poly.entity_id
_entity_poly.type
_entity_poly.pdbx_seq_one_letter_code
_entity_poly.pdbx_strand_id
1 'polypeptide(L)'
;MTRAPLRVLARGESVELVGLEFESGYYKVRTARGEQGWAWARNLTIATGGTASAGKTLKLLSSTNLRSSPSTQEAPVRLVQASEPVKLLEPAPQSGYYHVQTADGERGWIWARSAVLVGASTAVAALPAAPVAPAPAAQVAAAAPASEPPPAPRVAEPPMPAPPTARLAAPTTAPATPTTQPAVSAPAAPVPAPRAQKETTGSLQVGDVLNKSTAQLAKGMLPEELLRHYEQGEYENRIVPYPLGGQIWEQSFVDATKHNAQTLTVNDRGTIIDRTTGQQPPYVYGIPFPDIDANDPHAGVKVVWNQFFGVWYNGSVHQRTKMIMLSANRVERELAAEAWFKFYDGESAKYRTDNPQDLQSQFLAFALSPSDMQGTAALSWRYRDPNKRDSQWAFVPALRRVRAVSPANRSDGYLGSDIDADDGNFFDGKPEEFEWRVVDRREGLRVVDPAAAAHQIKPRPIAGGGWEVLTNRDGYYGYQTDGWTGLPWALPEGGLARRPLWVIEGKPHDKYYLYGRVVLWIDAETWDGSYHQKFSWNGEHVLTYQVLGHVNQTTGTAPNDEIIATATQAWVVAENFKMHRASMAGARLNSKAPYDRRIPVDTALFDAGQLTRMGK
;
A
#
# COMPACT_ATOMS: atom_id res chain seq x y z
N MET A 1 26.02 5.84 -5.87
CA MET A 1 27.41 5.64 -5.45
C MET A 1 27.58 6.23 -4.06
N THR A 2 27.70 5.39 -3.03
CA THR A 2 27.81 5.80 -1.62
C THR A 2 29.29 5.83 -1.21
N ARG A 3 29.91 7.01 -1.29
CA ARG A 3 31.18 7.24 -0.58
C ARG A 3 30.89 7.45 0.89
N ALA A 4 31.74 6.91 1.76
CA ALA A 4 31.66 7.16 3.20
C ALA A 4 31.76 8.68 3.49
N PRO A 5 31.00 9.21 4.46
CA PRO A 5 31.05 10.62 4.81
C PRO A 5 32.45 11.01 5.31
N LEU A 6 32.98 12.12 4.79
CA LEU A 6 34.28 12.69 5.19
C LEU A 6 34.35 12.94 6.70
N ARG A 7 33.28 13.49 7.27
CA ARG A 7 33.08 13.70 8.71
C ARG A 7 31.62 13.97 9.02
N VAL A 8 31.18 13.61 10.22
CA VAL A 8 29.91 14.07 10.79
C VAL A 8 30.13 15.42 11.48
N LEU A 9 29.41 16.45 11.04
CA LEU A 9 29.42 17.76 11.70
C LEU A 9 28.66 17.68 13.03
N ALA A 10 29.24 18.22 14.10
CA ALA A 10 28.57 18.27 15.39
C ALA A 10 27.41 19.27 15.38
N ARG A 11 26.37 19.01 16.18
CA ARG A 11 25.24 19.94 16.32
C ARG A 11 25.75 21.26 16.92
N GLY A 12 25.61 22.36 16.18
CA GLY A 12 26.10 23.69 16.55
C GLY A 12 27.46 24.06 15.95
N GLU A 13 28.07 23.17 15.16
CA GLU A 13 29.30 23.45 14.42
C GLU A 13 29.03 24.36 13.21
N SER A 14 29.78 25.45 13.09
CA SER A 14 29.64 26.42 12.00
C SER A 14 30.44 26.00 10.75
N VAL A 15 29.83 26.15 9.58
CA VAL A 15 30.45 25.91 8.28
C VAL A 15 30.18 27.09 7.32
N GLU A 16 31.13 27.37 6.43
CA GLU A 16 31.02 28.41 5.41
C GLU A 16 30.41 27.82 4.13
N LEU A 17 29.50 28.54 3.47
CA LEU A 17 28.97 28.14 2.17
C LEU A 17 29.96 28.55 1.06
N VAL A 18 30.46 27.57 0.31
CA VAL A 18 31.39 27.83 -0.80
C VAL A 18 30.57 28.17 -2.03
N GLY A 19 30.50 29.47 -2.38
CA GLY A 19 29.89 29.95 -3.63
C GLY A 19 28.39 29.71 -3.78
N LEU A 20 27.68 29.35 -2.70
CA LEU A 20 26.27 28.92 -2.74
C LEU A 20 26.01 27.75 -3.72
N GLU A 21 27.01 26.91 -3.97
CA GLU A 21 26.86 25.72 -4.82
C GLU A 21 25.86 24.74 -4.17
N PHE A 22 24.75 24.46 -4.87
CA PHE A 22 23.66 23.59 -4.43
C PHE A 22 23.39 22.51 -5.47
N GLU A 23 23.50 21.25 -5.06
CA GLU A 23 23.29 20.10 -5.94
C GLU A 23 22.61 18.95 -5.18
N SER A 24 21.55 18.38 -5.76
CA SER A 24 20.84 17.21 -5.22
C SER A 24 20.43 17.32 -3.73
N GLY A 25 20.10 18.53 -3.26
CA GLY A 25 19.71 18.78 -1.86
C GLY A 25 20.87 19.15 -0.92
N TYR A 26 22.13 19.16 -1.38
CA TYR A 26 23.30 19.46 -0.58
C TYR A 26 23.87 20.83 -0.91
N TYR A 27 24.40 21.53 0.09
CA TYR A 27 25.26 22.69 -0.09
C TYR A 27 26.72 22.26 -0.05
N LYS A 28 27.55 22.88 -0.88
CA LYS A 28 28.99 22.82 -0.72
C LYS A 28 29.42 23.70 0.45
N VAL A 29 30.08 23.07 1.43
CA VAL A 29 30.48 23.73 2.67
C VAL A 29 31.97 23.59 2.90
N ARG A 30 32.54 24.56 3.61
CA ARG A 30 33.90 24.54 4.14
C ARG A 30 33.87 24.63 5.66
N THR A 31 34.54 23.71 6.34
CA THR A 31 34.66 23.74 7.80
C THR A 31 35.68 24.80 8.24
N ALA A 32 35.66 25.19 9.52
CA ALA A 32 36.68 26.09 10.08
C ALA A 32 38.12 25.54 9.98
N ARG A 33 38.27 24.23 9.77
CA ARG A 33 39.57 23.56 9.55
C ARG A 33 40.01 23.56 8.08
N GLY A 34 39.25 24.19 7.19
CA GLY A 34 39.55 24.32 5.77
C GLY A 34 39.11 23.13 4.90
N GLU A 35 38.50 22.10 5.48
CA GLU A 35 38.02 20.94 4.73
C GLU A 35 36.76 21.31 3.93
N GLN A 36 36.67 20.87 2.68
CA GLN A 36 35.50 21.10 1.83
C GLN A 36 34.73 19.80 1.60
N GLY A 37 33.40 19.89 1.62
CA GLY A 37 32.52 18.75 1.39
C GLY A 37 31.09 19.19 1.10
N TRP A 38 30.19 18.22 0.97
CA TRP A 38 28.77 18.47 0.74
C TRP A 38 27.98 18.18 2.01
N ALA A 39 27.20 19.16 2.48
CA ALA A 39 26.34 19.04 3.66
C ALA A 39 24.88 19.18 3.26
N TRP A 40 24.02 18.32 3.81
CA TRP A 40 22.61 18.30 3.45
C TRP A 40 21.93 19.59 3.91
N ALA A 41 21.32 20.33 2.96
CA ALA A 41 20.73 21.64 3.22
C ALA A 41 19.69 21.65 4.33
N ARG A 42 18.92 20.56 4.49
CA ARG A 42 17.90 20.45 5.56
C ARG A 42 18.47 20.45 6.98
N ASN A 43 19.75 20.12 7.12
CA ASN A 43 20.45 20.07 8.41
C ASN A 43 21.20 21.39 8.70
N LEU A 44 21.12 22.36 7.79
CA LEU A 44 21.78 23.66 7.91
C LEU A 44 20.73 24.74 8.17
N THR A 45 21.01 25.63 9.11
CA THR A 45 20.28 26.88 9.27
C THR A 45 21.19 27.99 8.79
N ILE A 46 20.80 28.68 7.71
CA ILE A 46 21.57 29.80 7.18
C ILE A 46 21.29 31.00 8.08
N ALA A 47 22.26 31.36 8.92
CA ALA A 47 22.19 32.62 9.65
C ALA A 47 22.57 33.77 8.72
N THR A 48 21.61 34.64 8.47
CA THR A 48 21.85 35.92 7.79
C THR A 48 22.39 36.91 8.82
N GLY A 49 23.71 37.04 8.98
CA GLY A 49 24.28 38.17 9.73
C GLY A 49 24.42 39.45 8.86
N GLY A 50 23.71 39.54 7.73
CA GLY A 50 23.50 40.80 7.03
C GLY A 50 22.14 41.35 7.39
N THR A 51 22.11 42.56 7.94
CA THR A 51 20.87 43.30 8.19
C THR A 51 20.09 43.48 6.88
N ALA A 52 18.84 43.00 6.89
CA ALA A 52 17.86 43.33 5.86
C ALA A 52 17.56 44.84 5.96
N SER A 53 17.67 45.56 4.85
CA SER A 53 17.31 46.97 4.75
C SER A 53 16.36 47.13 3.56
N ALA A 54 15.41 48.06 3.67
CA ALA A 54 14.50 48.40 2.57
C ALA A 54 15.31 48.72 1.30
N GLY A 55 14.87 48.18 0.15
CA GLY A 55 15.51 48.39 -1.16
C GLY A 55 16.50 47.31 -1.64
N LYS A 56 16.78 46.27 -0.84
CA LYS A 56 17.62 45.13 -1.27
C LYS A 56 16.86 44.15 -2.17
N THR A 57 17.55 43.58 -3.15
CA THR A 57 17.00 42.56 -4.05
C THR A 57 17.00 41.18 -3.38
N LEU A 58 15.86 40.51 -3.41
CA LEU A 58 15.73 39.11 -3.04
C LEU A 58 15.88 38.23 -4.29
N LYS A 59 16.57 37.10 -4.14
CA LYS A 59 16.55 36.01 -5.11
C LYS A 59 15.52 34.99 -4.66
N LEU A 60 14.58 34.66 -5.52
CA LEU A 60 13.60 33.61 -5.26
C LEU A 60 14.24 32.22 -5.41
N LEU A 61 14.02 31.36 -4.42
CA LEU A 61 14.48 29.96 -4.40
C LEU A 61 13.54 29.05 -5.22
N SER A 62 12.28 29.46 -5.34
CA SER A 62 11.24 28.80 -6.14
C SER A 62 10.16 29.83 -6.50
N SER A 63 9.33 29.55 -7.50
CA SER A 63 8.16 30.39 -7.80
C SER A 63 7.24 30.46 -6.57
N THR A 64 6.65 31.62 -6.31
CA THR A 64 5.90 31.89 -5.08
C THR A 64 4.72 32.82 -5.32
N ASN A 65 3.67 32.69 -4.51
CA ASN A 65 2.45 33.48 -4.66
C ASN A 65 2.65 34.89 -4.10
N LEU A 66 2.40 35.92 -4.93
CA LEU A 66 2.26 37.31 -4.51
C LEU A 66 0.85 37.53 -3.98
N ARG A 67 0.73 38.10 -2.78
CA ARG A 67 -0.53 38.27 -2.06
C ARG A 67 -0.78 39.72 -1.70
N SER A 68 -2.05 40.11 -1.57
CA SER A 68 -2.46 41.45 -1.13
C SER A 68 -2.24 41.67 0.38
N SER A 69 -2.18 40.59 1.18
CA SER A 69 -1.93 40.61 2.62
C SER A 69 -0.97 39.49 3.04
N PRO A 70 -0.32 39.58 4.23
CA PRO A 70 0.58 38.54 4.75
C PRO A 70 -0.20 37.35 5.34
N SER A 71 -1.13 36.80 4.55
CA SER A 71 -2.08 35.77 4.97
C SER A 71 -2.48 34.87 3.80
N THR A 72 -2.84 33.62 4.08
CA THR A 72 -3.39 32.69 3.10
C THR A 72 -4.90 32.81 2.92
N GLN A 73 -5.58 33.68 3.67
CA GLN A 73 -7.04 33.81 3.64
C GLN A 73 -7.57 34.43 2.35
N GLU A 74 -6.77 35.29 1.72
CA GLU A 74 -7.09 35.91 0.44
C GLU A 74 -6.47 35.11 -0.72
N ALA A 75 -7.15 35.12 -1.87
CA ALA A 75 -6.60 34.54 -3.09
C ALA A 75 -5.30 35.25 -3.50
N PRO A 76 -4.29 34.54 -4.03
CA PRO A 76 -3.09 35.16 -4.57
C PRO A 76 -3.42 36.17 -5.68
N VAL A 77 -2.69 37.28 -5.71
CA VAL A 77 -2.75 38.24 -6.82
C VAL A 77 -2.23 37.58 -8.10
N ARG A 78 -1.05 36.96 -8.02
CA ARG A 78 -0.49 36.09 -9.07
C ARG A 78 0.69 35.27 -8.56
N LEU A 79 1.17 34.35 -9.38
CA LEU A 79 2.44 33.65 -9.17
C LEU A 79 3.61 34.52 -9.67
N VAL A 80 4.63 34.69 -8.84
CA VAL A 80 5.92 35.32 -9.18
C VAL A 80 6.90 34.21 -9.50
N GLN A 81 7.52 34.26 -10.68
CA GLN A 81 8.41 33.19 -11.12
C GLN A 81 9.77 33.27 -10.42
N ALA A 82 10.42 32.13 -10.19
CA ALA A 82 11.73 32.07 -9.52
C ALA A 82 12.81 32.94 -10.18
N SER A 83 12.70 33.18 -11.50
CA SER A 83 13.61 34.03 -12.28
C SER A 83 13.29 35.53 -12.18
N GLU A 84 12.15 35.91 -11.62
CA GLU A 84 11.71 37.31 -11.52
C GLU A 84 12.40 38.00 -10.33
N PRO A 85 13.09 39.14 -10.55
CA PRO A 85 13.74 39.86 -9.47
C PRO A 85 12.69 40.60 -8.63
N VAL A 86 12.77 40.47 -7.31
CA VAL A 86 11.87 41.15 -6.37
C VAL A 86 12.65 41.97 -5.35
N LYS A 87 12.15 43.17 -5.04
CA LYS A 87 12.77 44.09 -4.07
C LYS A 87 12.07 43.98 -2.73
N LEU A 88 12.83 43.94 -1.65
CA LEU A 88 12.30 43.98 -0.31
C LEU A 88 11.89 45.40 0.07
N LEU A 89 10.63 45.59 0.46
CA LEU A 89 10.10 46.87 0.93
C LEU A 89 10.29 47.05 2.43
N GLU A 90 10.10 45.98 3.21
CA GLU A 90 10.23 46.00 4.66
C GLU A 90 11.26 45.00 5.17
N PRO A 91 12.13 45.37 6.12
CA PRO A 91 13.26 44.54 6.53
C PRO A 91 12.85 43.29 7.31
N ALA A 92 11.71 43.33 8.02
CA ALA A 92 11.22 42.24 8.84
C ALA A 92 10.01 41.55 8.19
N PRO A 93 9.96 40.21 8.19
CA PRO A 93 8.77 39.51 7.71
C PRO A 93 7.60 39.68 8.68
N GLN A 94 6.39 39.85 8.14
CA GLN A 94 5.14 39.87 8.91
C GLN A 94 4.41 38.55 8.68
N SER A 95 4.07 37.83 9.76
CA SER A 95 3.35 36.55 9.70
C SER A 95 4.00 35.50 8.77
N GLY A 96 5.33 35.54 8.62
CA GLY A 96 6.07 34.64 7.72
C GLY A 96 6.18 35.09 6.26
N TYR A 97 5.74 36.30 5.93
CA TYR A 97 5.82 36.89 4.59
C TYR A 97 6.73 38.10 4.53
N TYR A 98 7.45 38.27 3.42
CA TYR A 98 8.15 39.51 3.08
C TYR A 98 7.23 40.44 2.29
N HIS A 99 7.21 41.72 2.67
CA HIS A 99 6.63 42.77 1.85
C HIS A 99 7.61 43.13 0.73
N VAL A 100 7.18 42.96 -0.52
CA VAL A 100 8.05 43.09 -1.69
C VAL A 100 7.41 43.91 -2.80
N GLN A 101 8.26 44.40 -3.71
CA GLN A 101 7.87 44.99 -4.97
C GLN A 101 8.47 44.19 -6.14
N THR A 102 7.63 43.78 -7.10
CA THR A 102 8.06 43.08 -8.32
C THR A 102 8.73 44.04 -9.31
N ALA A 103 9.34 43.49 -10.37
CA ALA A 103 9.95 44.28 -11.43
C ALA A 103 8.94 45.21 -12.13
N ASP A 104 7.69 44.74 -12.26
CA ASP A 104 6.57 45.47 -12.87
C ASP A 104 5.94 46.50 -11.92
N GLY A 105 6.51 46.68 -10.72
CA GLY A 105 6.12 47.71 -9.76
C GLY A 105 5.00 47.31 -8.80
N GLU A 106 4.45 46.10 -8.93
CA GLU A 106 3.39 45.59 -8.05
C GLU A 106 3.92 45.35 -6.64
N ARG A 107 3.14 45.73 -5.63
CA ARG A 107 3.49 45.57 -4.22
C ARG A 107 2.63 44.50 -3.58
N GLY A 108 3.25 43.62 -2.81
CA GLY A 108 2.53 42.56 -2.13
C GLY A 108 3.42 41.69 -1.26
N TRP A 109 2.85 40.60 -0.77
CA TRP A 109 3.46 39.73 0.22
C TRP A 109 3.84 38.39 -0.40
N ILE A 110 5.10 37.98 -0.24
CA ILE A 110 5.60 36.67 -0.68
C ILE A 110 6.08 35.86 0.51
N TRP A 111 6.03 34.54 0.41
CA TRP A 111 6.44 33.68 1.52
C TRP A 111 7.95 33.80 1.78
N ALA A 112 8.34 34.08 3.02
CA ALA A 112 9.73 34.39 3.34
C ALA A 112 10.70 33.22 3.05
N ARG A 113 10.23 31.97 3.14
CA ARG A 113 11.04 30.78 2.83
C ARG A 113 11.31 30.57 1.34
N SER A 114 10.59 31.29 0.48
CA SER A 114 10.76 31.22 -0.98
C SER A 114 11.81 32.20 -1.50
N ALA A 115 12.47 32.99 -0.63
CA ALA A 115 13.35 34.08 -1.04
C ALA A 115 14.59 34.21 -0.14
N VAL A 116 15.72 34.67 -0.71
CA VAL A 116 16.96 34.97 0.02
C VAL A 116 17.50 36.35 -0.35
N LEU A 117 18.09 37.08 0.60
CA LEU A 117 18.77 38.35 0.32
C LEU A 117 20.05 38.13 -0.49
N VAL A 118 20.20 38.86 -1.59
CA VAL A 118 21.45 38.86 -2.37
C VAL A 118 22.47 39.77 -1.66
N GLY A 119 23.61 39.22 -1.24
CA GLY A 119 24.78 40.00 -0.82
C GLY A 119 25.03 40.17 0.69
N ALA A 120 24.84 39.13 1.52
CA ALA A 120 25.31 39.13 2.90
C ALA A 120 26.26 37.95 3.17
N SER A 121 27.53 38.26 3.43
CA SER A 121 28.46 37.37 4.14
C SER A 121 28.09 37.39 5.62
N THR A 122 27.99 36.22 6.30
CA THR A 122 28.24 36.08 7.77
C THR A 122 27.91 34.69 8.34
N ALA A 123 28.55 34.45 9.49
CA ALA A 123 28.52 33.27 10.35
C ALA A 123 27.21 33.07 11.17
N VAL A 124 27.09 31.88 11.78
CA VAL A 124 25.91 31.37 12.52
C VAL A 124 26.06 31.54 14.03
N ALA A 125 25.07 32.19 14.66
CA ALA A 125 24.90 32.28 16.12
C ALA A 125 23.42 32.04 16.52
N ALA A 126 23.20 31.52 17.74
CA ALA A 126 21.90 31.06 18.26
C ALA A 126 21.10 32.15 19.02
N LEU A 127 19.78 31.97 19.10
CA LEU A 127 18.84 32.76 19.92
C LEU A 127 18.68 32.18 21.34
N PRO A 128 18.35 33.02 22.35
CA PRO A 128 18.17 32.60 23.74
C PRO A 128 16.79 31.97 24.00
N ALA A 129 16.68 31.22 25.10
CA ALA A 129 15.46 30.57 25.55
C ALA A 129 14.41 31.58 26.05
N ALA A 130 13.13 31.38 25.70
CA ALA A 130 12.01 32.18 26.19
C ALA A 130 11.21 31.44 27.30
N PRO A 131 10.55 32.18 28.22
CA PRO A 131 10.03 31.65 29.48
C PRO A 131 8.63 31.05 29.37
N VAL A 132 8.29 30.22 30.37
CA VAL A 132 7.00 29.54 30.53
C VAL A 132 5.90 30.53 30.91
N ALA A 133 4.73 30.45 30.26
CA ALA A 133 3.50 31.16 30.63
C ALA A 133 2.31 30.17 30.69
N PRO A 134 1.27 30.45 31.51
CA PRO A 134 0.32 29.44 32.01
C PRO A 134 -0.84 29.12 31.06
N ALA A 135 -1.53 28.02 31.36
CA ALA A 135 -2.60 27.42 30.55
C ALA A 135 -3.87 28.29 30.45
N PRO A 136 -4.54 28.32 29.27
CA PRO A 136 -5.93 28.75 29.17
C PRO A 136 -6.91 27.58 29.30
N ALA A 137 -8.07 27.90 29.89
CA ALA A 137 -9.16 27.02 30.27
C ALA A 137 -10.01 26.49 29.10
N ALA A 138 -10.74 25.42 29.39
CA ALA A 138 -11.54 24.58 28.52
C ALA A 138 -12.87 25.21 28.04
N GLN A 139 -13.35 24.75 26.87
CA GLN A 139 -14.76 24.64 26.39
C GLN A 139 -14.70 24.17 24.91
N VAL A 140 -15.49 23.24 24.34
CA VAL A 140 -16.67 22.45 24.72
C VAL A 140 -16.55 21.08 24.01
N ALA A 141 -16.76 19.97 24.73
CA ALA A 141 -16.97 18.65 24.17
C ALA A 141 -18.47 18.32 24.25
N ALA A 142 -19.06 17.83 23.15
CA ALA A 142 -20.43 17.36 23.12
C ALA A 142 -20.48 15.83 23.14
N ALA A 143 -21.21 15.33 24.15
CA ALA A 143 -21.91 14.05 24.29
C ALA A 143 -21.12 12.72 24.33
N ALA A 144 -21.07 12.15 25.55
CA ALA A 144 -20.76 10.76 25.85
C ALA A 144 -22.01 9.85 25.76
N PRO A 145 -21.87 8.53 25.57
CA PRO A 145 -22.82 7.55 26.06
C PRO A 145 -22.37 6.88 27.37
N ALA A 146 -23.32 6.18 27.98
CA ALA A 146 -23.45 5.78 29.38
C ALA A 146 -22.34 4.89 29.99
N SER A 147 -22.29 5.01 31.32
CA SER A 147 -21.48 4.35 32.34
C SER A 147 -21.34 2.82 32.29
N GLU A 148 -20.09 2.34 32.33
CA GLU A 148 -19.70 1.00 32.80
C GLU A 148 -19.51 0.99 34.34
N PRO A 149 -19.78 -0.15 35.03
CA PRO A 149 -19.52 -0.32 36.46
C PRO A 149 -18.02 -0.56 36.76
N PRO A 150 -17.55 -0.34 38.00
CA PRO A 150 -16.12 -0.30 38.33
C PRO A 150 -15.43 -1.68 38.31
N PRO A 151 -14.10 -1.73 38.08
CA PRO A 151 -13.36 -2.98 37.95
C PRO A 151 -13.11 -3.67 39.31
N ALA A 152 -13.15 -5.00 39.31
CA ALA A 152 -12.73 -5.86 40.42
C ALA A 152 -11.21 -5.76 40.67
N PRO A 153 -10.73 -6.03 41.91
CA PRO A 153 -9.34 -5.80 42.29
C PRO A 153 -8.36 -6.79 41.64
N ARG A 154 -7.16 -6.28 41.29
CA ARG A 154 -6.01 -7.04 40.74
C ARG A 154 -5.58 -8.17 41.67
N VAL A 155 -5.57 -9.40 41.17
CA VAL A 155 -4.77 -10.49 41.71
C VAL A 155 -3.40 -10.46 41.02
N ALA A 156 -2.32 -10.49 41.80
CA ALA A 156 -0.95 -10.54 41.31
C ALA A 156 -0.67 -11.89 40.60
N GLU A 157 -0.15 -11.84 39.37
CA GLU A 157 0.34 -13.02 38.66
C GLU A 157 1.61 -13.58 39.32
N PRO A 158 1.72 -14.91 39.54
CA PRO A 158 2.96 -15.54 39.99
C PRO A 158 3.97 -15.67 38.83
N PRO A 159 5.28 -15.71 39.10
CA PRO A 159 6.33 -15.75 38.07
C PRO A 159 6.33 -17.09 37.31
N MET A 160 6.68 -17.05 36.02
CA MET A 160 6.69 -18.20 35.11
C MET A 160 7.63 -19.34 35.57
N PRO A 161 7.23 -20.61 35.41
CA PRO A 161 8.13 -21.75 35.62
C PRO A 161 9.07 -21.95 34.42
N ALA A 162 10.30 -22.40 34.72
CA ALA A 162 11.32 -22.79 33.75
C ALA A 162 10.91 -24.04 32.94
N PRO A 163 11.40 -24.21 31.69
CA PRO A 163 10.96 -25.28 30.80
C PRO A 163 11.45 -26.67 31.26
N PRO A 164 10.64 -27.75 31.11
CA PRO A 164 11.09 -29.09 31.40
C PRO A 164 12.03 -29.61 30.30
N THR A 165 13.11 -30.26 30.75
CA THR A 165 14.06 -31.00 29.93
C THR A 165 13.43 -32.31 29.44
N ALA A 166 13.15 -32.42 28.14
CA ALA A 166 12.72 -33.67 27.53
C ALA A 166 13.93 -34.60 27.31
N ARG A 167 13.92 -35.77 27.96
CA ARG A 167 14.85 -36.86 27.70
C ARG A 167 14.51 -37.54 26.37
N LEU A 168 15.50 -37.64 25.48
CA LEU A 168 15.48 -38.51 24.31
C LEU A 168 15.32 -39.97 24.74
N ALA A 169 14.29 -40.65 24.22
CA ALA A 169 14.16 -42.10 24.24
C ALA A 169 14.42 -42.64 22.82
N ALA A 170 15.33 -43.61 22.73
CA ALA A 170 15.76 -44.29 21.51
C ALA A 170 14.65 -45.18 20.90
N PRO A 171 14.70 -45.44 19.57
CA PRO A 171 13.67 -46.22 18.88
C PRO A 171 13.82 -47.72 19.18
N THR A 172 12.70 -48.37 19.48
CA THR A 172 12.62 -49.84 19.59
C THR A 172 12.16 -50.39 18.24
N THR A 173 12.96 -51.30 17.70
CA THR A 173 12.75 -52.07 16.47
C THR A 173 11.91 -53.32 16.74
N ALA A 174 11.03 -53.70 15.80
CA ALA A 174 10.67 -55.06 15.35
C ALA A 174 9.24 -55.09 14.72
N PRO A 175 8.85 -56.12 13.96
CA PRO A 175 9.44 -56.58 12.70
C PRO A 175 8.39 -56.63 11.56
N ALA A 176 8.89 -56.74 10.33
CA ALA A 176 8.10 -56.86 9.10
C ALA A 176 7.47 -58.25 8.92
N THR A 177 6.27 -58.33 8.34
CA THR A 177 5.72 -59.50 7.62
C THR A 177 4.50 -59.07 6.77
N PRO A 178 4.04 -59.86 5.77
CA PRO A 178 4.32 -59.59 4.38
C PRO A 178 3.11 -59.13 3.56
N THR A 179 3.46 -58.63 2.38
CA THR A 179 2.68 -58.12 1.26
C THR A 179 1.49 -58.98 0.84
N THR A 180 0.37 -58.33 0.55
CA THR A 180 -0.66 -58.81 -0.39
C THR A 180 -1.03 -57.66 -1.32
N GLN A 181 -0.66 -57.78 -2.60
CA GLN A 181 -1.14 -56.91 -3.67
C GLN A 181 -2.62 -57.19 -3.96
N PRO A 182 -3.38 -56.17 -4.38
CA PRO A 182 -4.33 -56.38 -5.44
C PRO A 182 -4.11 -55.42 -6.63
N ALA A 183 -4.10 -56.04 -7.81
CA ALA A 183 -4.60 -55.59 -9.10
C ALA A 183 -4.23 -54.18 -9.61
N VAL A 184 -3.29 -54.19 -10.57
CA VAL A 184 -3.05 -53.13 -11.55
C VAL A 184 -4.36 -52.78 -12.26
N SER A 185 -4.85 -51.56 -12.08
CA SER A 185 -5.84 -50.94 -12.96
C SER A 185 -5.13 -49.97 -13.90
N ALA A 186 -5.42 -50.12 -15.19
CA ALA A 186 -4.88 -49.37 -16.31
C ALA A 186 -5.04 -47.84 -16.16
N PRO A 187 -4.19 -47.03 -16.83
CA PRO A 187 -4.20 -45.57 -16.70
C PRO A 187 -5.57 -44.98 -17.06
N ALA A 188 -6.10 -44.14 -16.18
CA ALA A 188 -7.27 -43.32 -16.47
C ALA A 188 -6.97 -42.42 -17.68
N ALA A 189 -7.81 -42.54 -18.70
CA ALA A 189 -7.79 -41.69 -19.88
C ALA A 189 -7.91 -40.20 -19.51
N PRO A 190 -7.33 -39.28 -20.30
CA PRO A 190 -7.44 -37.86 -20.05
C PRO A 190 -8.91 -37.44 -19.98
N VAL A 191 -9.25 -36.66 -18.95
CA VAL A 191 -10.55 -35.98 -18.81
C VAL A 191 -10.80 -35.21 -20.11
N PRO A 192 -11.93 -35.43 -20.81
CA PRO A 192 -12.20 -34.70 -22.04
C PRO A 192 -12.43 -33.24 -21.69
N ALA A 193 -11.72 -32.34 -22.39
CA ALA A 193 -11.98 -30.91 -22.35
C ALA A 193 -13.49 -30.65 -22.50
N PRO A 194 -14.08 -29.68 -21.77
CA PRO A 194 -15.49 -29.36 -21.94
C PRO A 194 -15.73 -29.00 -23.40
N ARG A 195 -16.63 -29.78 -24.01
CA ARG A 195 -17.06 -29.67 -25.40
C ARG A 195 -17.53 -28.23 -25.65
N ALA A 196 -16.99 -27.61 -26.71
CA ALA A 196 -17.36 -26.27 -27.16
C ALA A 196 -18.88 -26.08 -27.10
N GLN A 197 -19.33 -25.22 -26.19
CA GLN A 197 -20.71 -24.77 -26.19
C GLN A 197 -20.91 -23.87 -27.41
N LYS A 198 -21.99 -24.13 -28.14
CA LYS A 198 -22.46 -23.34 -29.29
C LYS A 198 -22.40 -21.85 -28.98
N GLU A 199 -21.75 -21.11 -29.87
CA GLU A 199 -21.78 -19.65 -29.94
C GLU A 199 -23.22 -19.14 -29.85
N THR A 200 -23.55 -18.50 -28.73
CA THR A 200 -24.68 -17.58 -28.64
C THR A 200 -24.28 -16.28 -29.31
N THR A 201 -24.98 -15.92 -30.38
CA THR A 201 -25.00 -14.59 -30.99
C THR A 201 -25.01 -13.48 -29.92
N GLY A 202 -23.99 -12.61 -29.93
CA GLY A 202 -23.95 -11.35 -29.16
C GLY A 202 -23.08 -11.30 -27.90
N SER A 203 -21.99 -12.07 -27.78
CA SER A 203 -21.09 -12.00 -26.62
C SER A 203 -19.76 -11.29 -26.93
N LEU A 204 -19.26 -10.48 -26.00
CA LEU A 204 -17.97 -9.77 -26.11
C LEU A 204 -16.80 -10.73 -26.39
N GLN A 205 -16.06 -10.48 -27.46
CA GLN A 205 -14.90 -11.25 -27.90
C GLN A 205 -13.59 -10.51 -27.63
N VAL A 206 -12.47 -11.24 -27.64
CA VAL A 206 -11.14 -10.63 -27.60
C VAL A 206 -10.98 -9.68 -28.79
N GLY A 207 -10.52 -8.46 -28.51
CA GLY A 207 -10.40 -7.38 -29.50
C GLY A 207 -11.58 -6.40 -29.50
N ASP A 208 -12.75 -6.79 -28.97
CA ASP A 208 -13.86 -5.86 -28.79
C ASP A 208 -13.52 -4.76 -27.79
N VAL A 209 -14.27 -3.66 -27.84
CA VAL A 209 -14.18 -2.57 -26.88
C VAL A 209 -15.45 -2.54 -26.05
N LEU A 210 -15.31 -2.58 -24.72
CA LEU A 210 -16.41 -2.27 -23.82
C LEU A 210 -16.51 -0.75 -23.67
N ASN A 211 -17.60 -0.18 -24.17
CA ASN A 211 -17.91 1.24 -24.13
C ASN A 211 -19.44 1.43 -24.05
N LYS A 212 -19.90 2.68 -24.14
CA LYS A 212 -21.33 3.04 -24.10
C LYS A 212 -22.23 2.22 -25.02
N SER A 213 -21.77 1.91 -26.23
CA SER A 213 -22.57 1.18 -27.22
C SER A 213 -22.61 -0.33 -26.99
N THR A 214 -21.60 -0.88 -26.33
CA THR A 214 -21.42 -2.33 -26.10
C THR A 214 -21.63 -2.75 -24.65
N ALA A 215 -21.82 -1.79 -23.72
CA ALA A 215 -21.96 -2.03 -22.28
C ALA A 215 -22.99 -3.11 -21.95
N GLN A 216 -24.14 -3.12 -22.64
CA GLN A 216 -25.20 -4.10 -22.41
C GLN A 216 -24.75 -5.56 -22.59
N LEU A 217 -23.70 -5.81 -23.38
CA LEU A 217 -23.13 -7.14 -23.60
C LEU A 217 -22.35 -7.66 -22.38
N ALA A 218 -21.98 -6.79 -21.43
CA ALA A 218 -21.26 -7.13 -20.20
C ALA A 218 -22.19 -7.29 -18.97
N LYS A 219 -23.51 -7.30 -19.16
CA LYS A 219 -24.46 -7.46 -18.06
C LYS A 219 -24.20 -8.75 -17.27
N GLY A 220 -24.04 -8.62 -15.96
CA GLY A 220 -23.74 -9.73 -15.05
C GLY A 220 -22.26 -10.17 -15.02
N MET A 221 -21.42 -9.63 -15.90
CA MET A 221 -19.98 -9.91 -15.94
C MET A 221 -19.14 -8.97 -15.07
N LEU A 222 -19.72 -7.85 -14.64
CA LEU A 222 -19.12 -6.84 -13.77
C LEU A 222 -20.09 -6.54 -12.61
N PRO A 223 -19.61 -5.99 -11.48
CA PRO A 223 -20.47 -5.29 -10.55
C PRO A 223 -21.31 -4.22 -11.27
N GLU A 224 -22.60 -4.12 -10.93
CA GLU A 224 -23.57 -3.27 -11.66
C GLU A 224 -23.20 -1.79 -11.62
N GLU A 225 -22.61 -1.33 -10.52
CA GLU A 225 -22.06 0.01 -10.38
C GLU A 225 -20.95 0.31 -11.39
N LEU A 226 -20.08 -0.66 -11.67
CA LEU A 226 -18.97 -0.47 -12.60
C LEU A 226 -19.44 -0.54 -14.04
N LEU A 227 -20.43 -1.41 -14.31
CA LEU A 227 -21.08 -1.46 -15.61
C LEU A 227 -21.75 -0.13 -15.98
N ARG A 228 -22.36 0.55 -15.01
CA ARG A 228 -23.01 1.85 -15.21
C ARG A 228 -22.06 2.92 -15.76
N HIS A 229 -20.78 2.92 -15.37
CA HIS A 229 -19.81 3.86 -15.92
C HIS A 229 -19.59 3.66 -17.43
N TYR A 230 -19.52 2.40 -17.88
CA TYR A 230 -19.45 2.08 -19.32
C TYR A 230 -20.73 2.51 -20.03
N GLU A 231 -21.91 2.25 -19.47
CA GLU A 231 -23.21 2.66 -20.04
C GLU A 231 -23.33 4.19 -20.18
N GLN A 232 -22.70 4.93 -19.27
CA GLN A 232 -22.67 6.39 -19.31
C GLN A 232 -21.63 6.92 -20.31
N GLY A 233 -20.63 6.10 -20.65
CA GLY A 233 -19.52 6.44 -21.55
C GLY A 233 -18.41 7.20 -20.83
N GLU A 234 -18.23 6.96 -19.54
CA GLU A 234 -17.24 7.65 -18.73
C GLU A 234 -15.83 7.10 -18.91
N TYR A 235 -15.68 5.90 -19.49
CA TYR A 235 -14.43 5.36 -20.00
C TYR A 235 -14.73 4.13 -20.88
N GLU A 236 -13.69 3.62 -21.53
CA GLU A 236 -13.76 2.40 -22.33
C GLU A 236 -12.50 1.57 -22.15
N ASN A 237 -12.62 0.25 -22.34
CA ASN A 237 -11.49 -0.68 -22.27
C ASN A 237 -11.62 -1.77 -23.33
N ARG A 238 -10.47 -2.21 -23.86
CA ARG A 238 -10.42 -3.34 -24.79
C ARG A 238 -10.55 -4.66 -24.04
N ILE A 239 -11.26 -5.60 -24.64
CA ILE A 239 -11.22 -7.01 -24.23
C ILE A 239 -9.89 -7.60 -24.71
N VAL A 240 -9.07 -8.08 -23.79
CA VAL A 240 -7.73 -8.62 -24.06
C VAL A 240 -7.65 -10.11 -23.75
N PRO A 241 -6.77 -10.88 -24.42
CA PRO A 241 -6.61 -12.29 -24.12
C PRO A 241 -5.91 -12.46 -22.77
N TYR A 242 -6.49 -13.31 -21.91
CA TYR A 242 -5.82 -13.88 -20.75
C TYR A 242 -6.34 -15.30 -20.51
N PRO A 243 -5.89 -16.26 -21.35
CA PRO A 243 -6.46 -17.60 -21.38
C PRO A 243 -6.22 -18.35 -20.06
N LEU A 244 -7.11 -19.29 -19.76
CA LEU A 244 -6.90 -20.24 -18.66
C LEU A 244 -5.62 -21.05 -18.87
N GLY A 245 -4.88 -21.30 -17.80
CA GLY A 245 -3.55 -21.91 -17.83
C GLY A 245 -2.44 -20.90 -18.13
N GLY A 246 -2.76 -19.62 -18.34
CA GLY A 246 -1.76 -18.57 -18.53
C GLY A 246 -1.01 -18.25 -17.23
N GLN A 247 -1.61 -18.47 -16.06
CA GLN A 247 -0.92 -18.19 -14.81
C GLN A 247 0.11 -19.27 -14.49
N ILE A 248 1.37 -18.85 -14.36
CA ILE A 248 2.50 -19.74 -14.05
C ILE A 248 2.96 -19.57 -12.60
N TRP A 249 3.48 -20.65 -12.02
CA TRP A 249 4.00 -20.70 -10.65
C TRP A 249 5.27 -21.54 -10.62
N GLU A 250 6.13 -21.34 -9.62
CA GLU A 250 7.26 -22.25 -9.41
C GLU A 250 6.80 -23.69 -9.16
N GLN A 251 7.57 -24.66 -9.66
CA GLN A 251 7.25 -26.08 -9.50
C GLN A 251 7.11 -26.46 -8.01
N SER A 252 7.94 -25.90 -7.14
CA SER A 252 7.85 -26.13 -5.69
C SER A 252 6.52 -25.66 -5.09
N PHE A 253 5.95 -24.57 -5.62
CA PHE A 253 4.66 -24.06 -5.17
C PHE A 253 3.50 -24.91 -5.69
N VAL A 254 3.62 -25.39 -6.93
CA VAL A 254 2.67 -26.35 -7.54
C VAL A 254 2.65 -27.66 -6.76
N ASP A 255 3.82 -28.20 -6.41
CA ASP A 255 3.92 -29.46 -5.67
C ASP A 255 3.39 -29.33 -4.24
N ALA A 256 3.67 -28.21 -3.57
CA ALA A 256 3.11 -27.91 -2.25
C ALA A 256 1.58 -27.74 -2.32
N THR A 257 1.06 -27.09 -3.36
CA THR A 257 -0.39 -26.96 -3.60
C THR A 257 -1.08 -28.32 -3.74
N LYS A 258 -0.49 -29.24 -4.51
CA LYS A 258 -1.01 -30.62 -4.66
C LYS A 258 -1.00 -31.38 -3.33
N HIS A 259 0.03 -31.19 -2.52
CA HIS A 259 0.10 -31.78 -1.19
C HIS A 259 -0.99 -31.21 -0.26
N ASN A 260 -1.15 -29.89 -0.22
CA ASN A 260 -2.15 -29.21 0.60
C ASN A 260 -3.58 -29.66 0.30
N ALA A 261 -3.91 -29.91 -0.98
CA ALA A 261 -5.22 -30.45 -1.38
C ALA A 261 -5.62 -31.71 -0.61
N GLN A 262 -4.62 -32.53 -0.24
CA GLN A 262 -4.80 -33.80 0.46
C GLN A 262 -4.72 -33.68 1.98
N THR A 263 -3.98 -32.69 2.49
CA THR A 263 -3.62 -32.59 3.91
C THR A 263 -4.30 -31.47 4.67
N LEU A 264 -4.69 -30.38 4.01
CA LEU A 264 -5.24 -29.19 4.68
C LEU A 264 -6.75 -29.11 4.56
N THR A 265 -7.38 -28.62 5.61
CA THR A 265 -8.77 -28.17 5.66
C THR A 265 -8.86 -26.91 6.52
N VAL A 266 -10.07 -26.41 6.77
CA VAL A 266 -10.32 -25.44 7.85
C VAL A 266 -11.12 -26.08 8.97
N ASN A 267 -10.98 -25.55 10.19
CA ASN A 267 -11.88 -25.84 11.31
C ASN A 267 -13.15 -24.97 11.24
N ASP A 268 -14.07 -25.14 12.19
CA ASP A 268 -15.35 -24.39 12.24
C ASP A 268 -15.17 -22.86 12.30
N ARG A 269 -14.04 -22.39 12.80
CA ARG A 269 -13.71 -20.95 12.85
C ARG A 269 -13.15 -20.43 11.51
N GLY A 270 -12.81 -21.32 10.58
CA GLY A 270 -12.17 -20.98 9.33
C GLY A 270 -10.64 -20.97 9.38
N THR A 271 -10.00 -21.40 10.48
CA THR A 271 -8.54 -21.48 10.56
C THR A 271 -8.02 -22.68 9.78
N ILE A 272 -6.95 -22.51 9.00
CA ILE A 272 -6.25 -23.60 8.30
C ILE A 272 -5.71 -24.61 9.32
N ILE A 273 -6.06 -25.88 9.15
CA ILE A 273 -5.60 -27.00 9.98
C ILE A 273 -5.17 -28.18 9.10
N ASP A 274 -4.26 -29.00 9.62
CA ASP A 274 -3.99 -30.32 9.07
C ASP A 274 -5.16 -31.26 9.40
N ARG A 275 -5.64 -32.00 8.40
CA ARG A 275 -6.81 -32.90 8.47
C ARG A 275 -6.62 -34.04 9.47
N THR A 276 -5.39 -34.50 9.67
CA THR A 276 -5.08 -35.67 10.50
C THR A 276 -4.94 -35.29 11.96
N THR A 277 -4.23 -34.20 12.23
CA THR A 277 -3.91 -33.75 13.60
C THR A 277 -4.94 -32.78 14.16
N GLY A 278 -5.72 -32.11 13.30
CA GLY A 278 -6.62 -31.03 13.69
C GLY A 278 -5.91 -29.76 14.17
N GLN A 279 -4.59 -29.68 14.02
CA GLN A 279 -3.77 -28.56 14.47
C GLN A 279 -3.40 -27.64 13.30
N GLN A 280 -3.21 -26.36 13.59
CA GLN A 280 -2.65 -25.42 12.60
C GLN A 280 -1.21 -25.84 12.27
N PRO A 281 -0.85 -26.01 10.99
CA PRO A 281 0.55 -26.26 10.61
C PRO A 281 1.44 -25.09 11.07
N PRO A 282 2.69 -25.35 11.48
CA PRO A 282 3.61 -24.28 11.90
C PRO A 282 3.93 -23.30 10.76
N TYR A 283 3.74 -23.73 9.51
CA TYR A 283 3.97 -22.94 8.32
C TYR A 283 3.21 -23.56 7.13
N VAL A 284 2.73 -22.72 6.21
CA VAL A 284 2.03 -23.16 4.99
C VAL A 284 2.68 -22.55 3.74
N TYR A 285 2.78 -23.34 2.67
CA TYR A 285 3.28 -22.94 1.35
C TYR A 285 2.46 -23.63 0.25
N GLY A 286 2.31 -22.98 -0.91
CA GLY A 286 1.34 -23.39 -1.93
C GLY A 286 -0.04 -22.77 -1.68
N ILE A 287 -0.94 -22.94 -2.65
CA ILE A 287 -2.36 -22.65 -2.44
C ILE A 287 -2.93 -23.70 -1.47
N PRO A 288 -3.57 -23.31 -0.36
CA PRO A 288 -4.04 -24.27 0.64
C PRO A 288 -5.19 -25.16 0.15
N PHE A 289 -6.11 -24.61 -0.64
CA PHE A 289 -7.36 -25.27 -1.04
C PHE A 289 -7.60 -25.20 -2.54
N PRO A 290 -6.78 -25.83 -3.40
CA PRO A 290 -6.94 -25.71 -4.86
C PRO A 290 -8.25 -26.32 -5.38
N ASP A 291 -8.78 -27.33 -4.68
CA ASP A 291 -10.01 -28.04 -5.04
C ASP A 291 -11.14 -27.64 -4.08
N ILE A 292 -12.00 -26.71 -4.51
CA ILE A 292 -13.13 -26.21 -3.71
C ILE A 292 -14.45 -26.64 -4.36
N ASP A 293 -15.25 -27.41 -3.61
CA ASP A 293 -16.67 -27.61 -3.91
C ASP A 293 -17.44 -26.36 -3.46
N ALA A 294 -18.21 -25.74 -4.37
CA ALA A 294 -19.01 -24.55 -4.07
C ALA A 294 -20.11 -24.81 -3.01
N ASN A 295 -20.50 -26.08 -2.81
CA ASN A 295 -21.50 -26.47 -1.83
C ASN A 295 -20.91 -26.75 -0.44
N ASP A 296 -19.58 -26.75 -0.29
CA ASP A 296 -18.95 -26.87 1.02
C ASP A 296 -19.31 -25.63 1.88
N PRO A 297 -19.83 -25.79 3.11
CA PRO A 297 -20.14 -24.66 3.99
C PRO A 297 -18.92 -23.77 4.27
N HIS A 298 -17.70 -24.30 4.15
CA HIS A 298 -16.44 -23.57 4.30
C HIS A 298 -15.84 -23.10 2.96
N ALA A 299 -16.53 -23.26 1.84
CA ALA A 299 -16.01 -22.87 0.53
C ALA A 299 -15.59 -21.40 0.49
N GLY A 300 -16.40 -20.51 1.08
CA GLY A 300 -16.13 -19.07 1.10
C GLY A 300 -14.80 -18.74 1.76
N VAL A 301 -14.56 -19.23 2.99
CA VAL A 301 -13.30 -18.97 3.71
C VAL A 301 -12.09 -19.62 3.03
N LYS A 302 -12.27 -20.78 2.38
CA LYS A 302 -11.20 -21.43 1.60
C LYS A 302 -10.78 -20.58 0.39
N VAL A 303 -11.74 -19.98 -0.32
CA VAL A 303 -11.46 -19.03 -1.41
C VAL A 303 -10.67 -17.83 -0.90
N VAL A 304 -11.05 -17.27 0.25
CA VAL A 304 -10.31 -16.15 0.87
C VAL A 304 -8.87 -16.57 1.19
N TRP A 305 -8.66 -17.71 1.84
CA TRP A 305 -7.31 -18.19 2.14
C TRP A 305 -6.45 -18.34 0.88
N ASN A 306 -6.99 -18.90 -0.19
CA ASN A 306 -6.25 -19.01 -1.44
C ASN A 306 -5.81 -17.64 -1.99
N GLN A 307 -6.65 -16.60 -1.84
CA GLN A 307 -6.27 -15.24 -2.23
C GLN A 307 -5.08 -14.72 -1.42
N PHE A 308 -5.07 -14.92 -0.11
CA PHE A 308 -3.91 -14.57 0.73
C PHE A 308 -2.64 -15.27 0.25
N PHE A 309 -2.69 -16.57 -0.01
CA PHE A 309 -1.50 -17.32 -0.45
C PHE A 309 -1.06 -16.99 -1.88
N GLY A 310 -1.98 -16.62 -2.77
CA GLY A 310 -1.67 -16.07 -4.09
C GLY A 310 -0.90 -14.74 -4.00
N VAL A 311 -1.26 -13.88 -3.03
CA VAL A 311 -0.53 -12.64 -2.73
C VAL A 311 0.83 -12.94 -2.08
N TRP A 312 0.85 -13.75 -1.01
CA TRP A 312 2.04 -14.01 -0.19
C TRP A 312 3.14 -14.77 -0.94
N TYR A 313 2.78 -15.52 -1.98
CA TYR A 313 3.73 -16.13 -2.92
C TYR A 313 4.75 -15.14 -3.51
N ASN A 314 4.34 -13.88 -3.68
CA ASN A 314 5.20 -12.81 -4.20
C ASN A 314 6.17 -12.25 -3.16
N GLY A 315 6.08 -12.74 -1.92
CA GLY A 315 6.98 -12.44 -0.83
C GLY A 315 6.97 -10.98 -0.38
N SER A 316 7.94 -10.68 0.48
CA SER A 316 8.10 -9.38 1.11
C SER A 316 8.25 -8.24 0.09
N VAL A 317 7.68 -7.08 0.42
CA VAL A 317 7.51 -5.94 -0.49
C VAL A 317 8.19 -4.69 0.08
N HIS A 318 8.83 -3.89 -0.77
CA HIS A 318 9.17 -2.49 -0.48
C HIS A 318 8.73 -1.62 -1.63
N GLN A 319 7.91 -0.61 -1.33
CA GLN A 319 7.38 0.27 -2.36
C GLN A 319 7.31 1.72 -1.91
N ARG A 320 7.50 2.64 -2.86
CA ARG A 320 7.16 4.06 -2.71
C ARG A 320 6.12 4.43 -3.74
N THR A 321 4.91 4.71 -3.26
CA THR A 321 3.74 4.93 -4.10
C THR A 321 3.06 6.25 -3.74
N LYS A 322 2.08 6.61 -4.55
CA LYS A 322 1.14 7.69 -4.30
C LYS A 322 -0.19 7.10 -3.85
N MET A 323 -0.83 7.80 -2.92
CA MET A 323 -2.25 7.71 -2.62
C MET A 323 -2.90 8.99 -3.14
N ILE A 324 -3.89 8.87 -4.01
CA ILE A 324 -4.54 10.00 -4.68
C ILE A 324 -6.02 10.01 -4.33
N MET A 325 -6.50 11.08 -3.69
CA MET A 325 -7.92 11.32 -3.47
C MET A 325 -8.48 12.20 -4.57
N LEU A 326 -9.60 11.76 -5.13
CA LEU A 326 -10.19 12.28 -6.34
C LEU A 326 -11.66 12.59 -6.07
N SER A 327 -12.11 13.75 -6.51
CA SER A 327 -13.52 14.02 -6.74
C SER A 327 -13.90 13.54 -8.13
N ALA A 328 -15.17 13.72 -8.52
CA ALA A 328 -15.66 13.36 -9.85
C ALA A 328 -14.84 13.94 -11.03
N ASN A 329 -14.17 15.09 -10.86
CA ASN A 329 -13.50 15.78 -11.98
C ASN A 329 -12.08 16.29 -11.70
N ARG A 330 -11.54 16.09 -10.48
CA ARG A 330 -10.20 16.58 -10.14
C ARG A 330 -9.54 15.80 -9.01
N VAL A 331 -8.21 15.84 -9.01
CA VAL A 331 -7.38 15.49 -7.85
C VAL A 331 -7.65 16.50 -6.73
N GLU A 332 -8.09 16.00 -5.59
CA GLU A 332 -8.26 16.79 -4.38
C GLU A 332 -6.99 16.80 -3.55
N ARG A 333 -6.35 15.64 -3.40
CA ARG A 333 -5.16 15.46 -2.58
C ARG A 333 -4.30 14.33 -3.12
N GLU A 334 -2.99 14.50 -3.00
CA GLU A 334 -2.00 13.45 -3.27
C GLU A 334 -1.10 13.30 -2.03
N LEU A 335 -0.81 12.05 -1.65
CA LEU A 335 0.13 11.70 -0.60
C LEU A 335 1.18 10.77 -1.19
N ALA A 336 2.45 11.01 -0.88
CA ALA A 336 3.50 10.04 -1.14
C ALA A 336 3.66 9.15 0.09
N ALA A 337 3.71 7.84 -0.09
CA ALA A 337 3.94 6.88 0.98
C ALA A 337 5.10 5.95 0.65
N GLU A 338 5.84 5.54 1.69
CA GLU A 338 6.78 4.42 1.62
C GLU A 338 6.26 3.30 2.50
N ALA A 339 6.27 2.08 2.00
CA ALA A 339 5.70 0.93 2.68
C ALA A 339 6.57 -0.32 2.56
N TRP A 340 6.56 -1.12 3.63
CA TRP A 340 7.13 -2.45 3.69
C TRP A 340 6.07 -3.45 4.14
N PHE A 341 6.09 -4.61 3.49
CA PHE A 341 5.28 -5.76 3.88
C PHE A 341 6.21 -6.94 4.09
N LYS A 342 6.05 -7.64 5.21
CA LYS A 342 6.68 -8.93 5.48
C LYS A 342 5.58 -9.98 5.58
N PHE A 343 5.70 -11.04 4.80
CA PHE A 343 4.87 -12.24 4.92
C PHE A 343 5.71 -13.36 5.50
N TYR A 344 5.11 -14.17 6.36
CA TYR A 344 5.79 -15.31 6.98
C TYR A 344 5.34 -16.64 6.40
N ASP A 345 4.07 -16.75 6.02
CA ASP A 345 3.55 -17.85 5.20
C ASP A 345 3.66 -17.53 3.71
N GLY A 346 3.55 -18.56 2.87
CA GLY A 346 3.52 -18.40 1.41
C GLY A 346 4.88 -18.10 0.76
N GLU A 347 5.92 -17.75 1.53
CA GLU A 347 7.26 -17.47 1.00
C GLU A 347 8.11 -18.74 0.79
N SER A 348 8.75 -18.88 -0.37
CA SER A 348 9.62 -20.05 -0.62
C SER A 348 10.77 -20.15 0.40
N ALA A 349 11.35 -21.34 0.56
CA ALA A 349 12.41 -21.58 1.56
C ALA A 349 13.60 -20.60 1.46
N LYS A 350 13.86 -20.04 0.27
CA LYS A 350 14.87 -19.02 0.00
C LYS A 350 14.64 -17.71 0.78
N TYR A 351 13.39 -17.34 1.04
CA TYR A 351 13.01 -16.04 1.63
C TYR A 351 12.49 -16.15 3.06
N ARG A 352 12.32 -17.37 3.57
CA ARG A 352 11.85 -17.62 4.94
C ARG A 352 12.81 -17.02 5.95
N THR A 353 12.24 -16.45 6.99
CA THR A 353 12.94 -15.87 8.13
C THR A 353 12.31 -16.39 9.41
N ASP A 354 13.07 -16.37 10.52
CA ASP A 354 12.55 -16.76 11.82
C ASP A 354 11.28 -15.97 12.20
N ASN A 355 10.32 -16.68 12.78
CA ASN A 355 9.02 -16.14 13.19
C ASN A 355 8.72 -16.45 14.66
N PRO A 356 9.51 -15.94 15.62
CA PRO A 356 9.33 -16.27 17.04
C PRO A 356 8.02 -15.73 17.63
N GLN A 357 7.33 -14.83 16.92
CA GLN A 357 6.08 -14.20 17.35
C GLN A 357 4.84 -14.83 16.69
N ASP A 358 5.02 -15.88 15.89
CA ASP A 358 3.95 -16.61 15.20
C ASP A 358 3.00 -15.68 14.41
N LEU A 359 3.61 -14.85 13.56
CA LEU A 359 2.92 -13.86 12.72
C LEU A 359 2.56 -14.42 11.35
N GLN A 360 1.46 -13.94 10.76
CA GLN A 360 1.15 -14.13 9.33
C GLN A 360 1.85 -13.07 8.51
N SER A 361 1.77 -11.82 8.95
CA SER A 361 2.34 -10.67 8.25
C SER A 361 2.65 -9.50 9.19
N GLN A 362 3.50 -8.61 8.69
CA GLN A 362 3.72 -7.29 9.25
C GLN A 362 3.68 -6.25 8.14
N PHE A 363 3.19 -5.07 8.47
CA PHE A 363 3.13 -3.93 7.56
C PHE A 363 3.61 -2.68 8.26
N LEU A 364 4.43 -1.90 7.57
CA LEU A 364 4.92 -0.61 8.01
C LEU A 364 4.79 0.38 6.87
N ALA A 365 4.19 1.55 7.11
CA ALA A 365 4.14 2.62 6.13
C ALA A 365 4.38 3.99 6.75
N PHE A 366 4.92 4.91 5.96
CA PHE A 366 5.13 6.31 6.32
C PHE A 366 4.66 7.25 5.22
N ALA A 367 4.03 8.34 5.61
CA ALA A 367 3.79 9.47 4.72
C ALA A 367 5.09 10.24 4.49
N LEU A 368 5.50 10.38 3.23
CA LEU A 368 6.65 11.18 2.79
C LEU A 368 6.26 12.63 2.48
N SER A 369 5.01 12.83 2.04
CA SER A 369 4.41 14.14 1.74
C SER A 369 2.88 14.03 1.79
N PRO A 370 2.13 15.14 1.91
CA PRO A 370 2.57 16.54 2.08
C PRO A 370 3.11 16.86 3.49
N SER A 371 3.67 18.06 3.69
CA SER A 371 4.40 18.45 4.92
C SER A 371 3.59 18.34 6.22
N ASP A 372 2.27 18.45 6.16
CA ASP A 372 1.37 18.29 7.31
C ASP A 372 1.23 16.83 7.75
N MET A 373 1.43 15.88 6.82
CA MET A 373 1.36 14.43 7.07
C MET A 373 2.76 13.79 7.15
N GLN A 374 3.80 14.45 6.64
CA GLN A 374 5.15 13.89 6.54
C GLN A 374 5.66 13.34 7.88
N GLY A 375 6.09 12.08 7.87
CA GLY A 375 6.56 11.35 9.04
C GLY A 375 5.46 10.62 9.81
N THR A 376 4.19 10.79 9.45
CA THR A 376 3.11 9.96 9.98
C THR A 376 3.35 8.51 9.59
N ALA A 377 3.27 7.61 10.56
CA ALA A 377 3.60 6.21 10.36
C ALA A 377 2.49 5.31 10.87
N ALA A 378 2.30 4.18 10.19
CA ALA A 378 1.44 3.09 10.62
C ALA A 378 2.23 1.78 10.64
N LEU A 379 2.09 1.03 11.73
CA LEU A 379 2.67 -0.30 11.90
C LEU A 379 1.54 -1.25 12.27
N SER A 380 1.51 -2.42 11.64
CA SER A 380 0.60 -3.49 12.03
C SER A 380 1.28 -4.84 12.06
N TRP A 381 0.94 -5.64 13.07
CA TRP A 381 1.33 -7.04 13.18
C TRP A 381 0.08 -7.91 13.15
N ARG A 382 0.07 -8.88 12.24
CA ARG A 382 -0.97 -9.89 12.17
C ARG A 382 -0.48 -11.21 12.73
N TYR A 383 -1.17 -11.69 13.76
CA TYR A 383 -0.89 -12.99 14.39
C TYR A 383 -1.58 -14.14 13.65
N ARG A 384 -0.93 -15.31 13.64
CA ARG A 384 -1.50 -16.59 13.15
C ARG A 384 -2.57 -17.13 14.08
N ASP A 385 -2.42 -16.90 15.40
CA ASP A 385 -3.41 -17.27 16.39
C ASP A 385 -4.74 -16.54 16.10
N PRO A 386 -5.81 -17.28 15.75
CA PRO A 386 -7.09 -16.67 15.44
C PRO A 386 -7.71 -15.99 16.67
N ASN A 387 -7.34 -16.38 17.90
CA ASN A 387 -7.86 -15.77 19.14
C ASN A 387 -7.22 -14.43 19.47
N LYS A 388 -6.14 -14.07 18.77
CA LYS A 388 -5.39 -12.85 19.05
C LYS A 388 -5.75 -11.78 18.03
N ARG A 389 -6.18 -10.62 18.52
CA ARG A 389 -6.39 -9.44 17.67
C ARG A 389 -5.07 -8.94 17.09
N ASP A 390 -5.13 -8.33 15.91
CA ASP A 390 -3.97 -7.66 15.32
C ASP A 390 -3.46 -6.55 16.25
N SER A 391 -2.16 -6.29 16.24
CA SER A 391 -1.61 -5.13 16.94
C SER A 391 -1.39 -4.01 15.94
N GLN A 392 -1.87 -2.81 16.24
CA GLN A 392 -1.69 -1.64 15.38
C GLN A 392 -1.14 -0.46 16.16
N TRP A 393 -0.23 0.27 15.54
CA TRP A 393 0.35 1.49 16.09
C TRP A 393 0.38 2.58 15.03
N ALA A 394 0.10 3.80 15.48
CA ALA A 394 0.27 5.01 14.68
C ALA A 394 1.25 5.96 15.37
N PHE A 395 2.13 6.58 14.58
CA PHE A 395 2.94 7.71 15.02
C PHE A 395 2.47 8.96 14.31
N VAL A 396 2.17 10.00 15.09
CA VAL A 396 1.77 11.32 14.57
C VAL A 396 2.85 12.34 14.94
N PRO A 397 3.58 12.92 13.97
CA PRO A 397 4.72 13.82 14.21
C PRO A 397 4.38 15.01 15.11
N ALA A 398 3.20 15.61 14.91
CA ALA A 398 2.73 16.73 15.72
C ALA A 398 2.63 16.39 17.22
N LEU A 399 2.34 15.13 17.55
CA LEU A 399 2.23 14.64 18.92
C LEU A 399 3.54 14.03 19.45
N ARG A 400 4.48 13.69 18.56
CA ARG A 400 5.74 12.98 18.86
C ARG A 400 5.54 11.73 19.73
N ARG A 401 4.43 11.02 19.52
CA ARG A 401 4.04 9.85 20.31
C ARG A 401 3.56 8.74 19.39
N VAL A 402 3.97 7.52 19.74
CA VAL A 402 3.36 6.29 19.23
C VAL A 402 2.10 6.01 20.06
N ARG A 403 1.00 5.68 19.40
CA ARG A 403 -0.24 5.25 20.05
C ARG A 403 -0.65 3.90 19.49
N ALA A 404 -1.09 3.00 20.37
CA ALA A 404 -1.83 1.83 19.93
C ALA A 404 -3.17 2.28 19.33
N VAL A 405 -3.53 1.70 18.20
CA VAL A 405 -4.81 1.91 17.53
C VAL A 405 -5.66 0.68 17.77
N SER A 406 -6.95 0.87 18.01
CA SER A 406 -7.89 -0.24 18.19
C SER A 406 -7.90 -1.09 16.92
N PRO A 407 -7.80 -2.43 17.02
CA PRO A 407 -7.90 -3.30 15.86
C PRO A 407 -9.26 -3.23 15.15
N ALA A 408 -10.30 -2.72 15.82
CA ALA A 408 -11.61 -2.45 15.22
C ALA A 408 -11.55 -1.34 14.15
N ASN A 409 -10.54 -0.48 14.18
CA ASN A 409 -10.38 0.63 13.23
C ASN A 409 -9.71 0.21 11.91
N ARG A 410 -9.50 -1.09 11.68
CA ARG A 410 -8.87 -1.59 10.46
C ARG A 410 -9.67 -1.32 9.19
N SER A 411 -10.99 -1.23 9.33
CA SER A 411 -11.91 -0.83 8.26
C SER A 411 -12.03 0.68 8.07
N ASP A 412 -11.29 1.50 8.84
CA ASP A 412 -11.29 2.94 8.67
C ASP A 412 -10.32 3.36 7.56
N GLY A 413 -10.74 4.37 6.80
CA GLY A 413 -9.95 4.92 5.69
C GLY A 413 -8.58 5.44 6.13
N TYR A 414 -7.52 4.97 5.48
CA TYR A 414 -6.15 5.35 5.76
C TYR A 414 -5.89 6.82 5.41
N LEU A 415 -5.48 7.62 6.40
CA LEU A 415 -5.14 9.05 6.26
C LEU A 415 -6.22 9.88 5.52
N GLY A 416 -7.49 9.53 5.74
CA GLY A 416 -8.64 10.22 5.14
C GLY A 416 -8.99 9.77 3.71
N SER A 417 -8.31 8.74 3.19
CA SER A 417 -8.68 8.05 1.96
C SER A 417 -9.92 7.17 2.15
N ASP A 418 -10.43 6.62 1.05
CA ASP A 418 -11.46 5.58 1.05
C ASP A 418 -10.87 4.16 1.01
N ILE A 419 -9.54 4.02 1.01
CA ILE A 419 -8.83 2.75 1.12
C ILE A 419 -8.50 2.50 2.58
N ASP A 420 -8.93 1.36 3.13
CA ASP A 420 -8.69 0.99 4.52
C ASP A 420 -7.59 -0.07 4.68
N ALA A 421 -7.23 -0.41 5.91
CA ALA A 421 -6.16 -1.36 6.17
C ALA A 421 -6.54 -2.79 5.76
N ASP A 422 -7.83 -3.11 5.73
CA ASP A 422 -8.35 -4.41 5.30
C ASP A 422 -8.55 -4.51 3.78
N ASP A 423 -8.31 -3.45 3.02
CA ASP A 423 -8.16 -3.54 1.57
C ASP A 423 -6.81 -4.15 1.18
N GLY A 424 -5.72 -3.83 1.89
CA GLY A 424 -4.37 -4.37 1.64
C GLY A 424 -4.02 -4.61 0.16
N ASN A 425 -3.72 -5.86 -0.21
CA ASN A 425 -3.51 -6.31 -1.60
C ASN A 425 -4.77 -6.99 -2.18
N PHE A 426 -5.96 -6.43 -1.90
CA PHE A 426 -7.34 -6.78 -2.31
C PHE A 426 -8.30 -6.94 -1.11
N PHE A 427 -8.00 -7.92 -0.26
CA PHE A 427 -8.62 -8.13 1.04
C PHE A 427 -7.52 -8.58 1.99
N ASP A 428 -7.51 -7.96 3.18
CA ASP A 428 -6.55 -8.17 4.25
C ASP A 428 -7.27 -8.23 5.61
N GLY A 429 -8.58 -8.48 5.65
CA GLY A 429 -9.27 -8.81 6.91
C GLY A 429 -8.93 -10.24 7.35
N LYS A 430 -8.95 -10.51 8.66
CA LYS A 430 -8.73 -11.89 9.16
C LYS A 430 -9.86 -12.81 8.68
N PRO A 431 -9.60 -13.88 7.90
CA PRO A 431 -10.66 -14.73 7.38
C PRO A 431 -11.57 -15.31 8.48
N GLU A 432 -11.02 -15.59 9.66
CA GLU A 432 -11.73 -16.11 10.83
C GLU A 432 -12.66 -15.11 11.54
N GLU A 433 -12.58 -13.83 11.23
CA GLU A 433 -13.42 -12.79 11.83
C GLU A 433 -14.72 -12.54 11.05
N PHE A 434 -14.98 -13.34 10.03
CA PHE A 434 -16.15 -13.23 9.17
C PHE A 434 -16.84 -14.59 8.99
N GLU A 435 -18.15 -14.53 8.84
CA GLU A 435 -18.95 -15.62 8.30
C GLU A 435 -18.94 -15.49 6.77
N TRP A 436 -18.49 -16.53 6.07
CA TRP A 436 -18.37 -16.53 4.61
C TRP A 436 -19.36 -17.48 3.96
N ARG A 437 -19.89 -17.07 2.80
CA ARG A 437 -20.65 -17.97 1.91
C ARG A 437 -20.32 -17.72 0.45
N VAL A 438 -20.39 -18.78 -0.36
CA VAL A 438 -20.35 -18.65 -1.81
C VAL A 438 -21.71 -18.12 -2.27
N VAL A 439 -21.70 -17.03 -3.03
CA VAL A 439 -22.89 -16.48 -3.68
C VAL A 439 -23.01 -17.04 -5.08
N ASP A 440 -21.90 -17.08 -5.81
CA ASP A 440 -21.87 -17.59 -7.17
C ASP A 440 -20.46 -18.01 -7.62
N ARG A 441 -20.40 -18.75 -8.71
CA ARG A 441 -19.20 -18.96 -9.52
C ARG A 441 -19.57 -18.72 -10.97
N ARG A 442 -19.02 -17.66 -11.56
CA ARG A 442 -19.44 -17.16 -12.87
C ARG A 442 -18.28 -16.75 -13.75
N GLU A 443 -18.52 -16.66 -15.05
CA GLU A 443 -17.65 -15.92 -15.95
C GLU A 443 -17.87 -14.42 -15.74
N GLY A 444 -16.79 -13.66 -15.54
CA GLY A 444 -16.81 -12.22 -15.37
C GLY A 444 -15.68 -11.54 -16.13
N LEU A 445 -15.73 -10.21 -16.18
CA LEU A 445 -14.63 -9.39 -16.66
C LEU A 445 -13.85 -8.87 -15.45
N ARG A 446 -12.52 -8.79 -15.59
CA ARG A 446 -11.66 -8.11 -14.62
C ARG A 446 -10.66 -7.20 -15.31
N VAL A 447 -10.24 -6.15 -14.63
CA VAL A 447 -9.20 -5.23 -15.12
C VAL A 447 -7.84 -5.93 -15.07
N VAL A 448 -7.07 -5.86 -16.15
CA VAL A 448 -5.72 -6.44 -16.27
C VAL A 448 -4.78 -5.46 -16.97
N ASP A 449 -3.47 -5.66 -16.76
CA ASP A 449 -2.45 -5.05 -17.62
C ASP A 449 -2.28 -5.90 -18.90
N PRO A 450 -2.57 -5.36 -20.09
CA PRO A 450 -2.45 -6.12 -21.34
C PRO A 450 -1.07 -6.72 -21.59
N ALA A 451 0.02 -6.04 -21.20
CA ALA A 451 1.37 -6.58 -21.40
C ALA A 451 1.72 -7.67 -20.39
N ALA A 452 1.19 -7.58 -19.17
CA ALA A 452 1.35 -8.64 -18.18
C ALA A 452 0.57 -9.90 -18.63
N ALA A 453 -0.69 -9.73 -19.06
CA ALA A 453 -1.53 -10.82 -19.59
C ALA A 453 -0.92 -11.50 -20.83
N ALA A 454 -0.17 -10.76 -21.64
CA ALA A 454 0.55 -11.28 -22.79
C ALA A 454 1.94 -11.88 -22.46
N HIS A 455 2.34 -11.93 -21.18
CA HIS A 455 3.66 -12.38 -20.72
C HIS A 455 4.85 -11.65 -21.35
N GLN A 456 4.73 -10.33 -21.52
CA GLN A 456 5.74 -9.51 -22.20
C GLN A 456 6.65 -8.73 -21.25
N ILE A 457 6.45 -8.88 -19.95
CA ILE A 457 7.16 -8.11 -18.93
C ILE A 457 8.30 -8.95 -18.36
N LYS A 458 9.48 -8.32 -18.23
CA LYS A 458 10.65 -8.94 -17.61
C LYS A 458 10.97 -8.22 -16.30
N PRO A 459 10.78 -8.87 -15.14
CA PRO A 459 11.22 -8.32 -13.86
C PRO A 459 12.74 -8.09 -13.87
N ARG A 460 13.21 -7.07 -13.15
CA ARG A 460 14.63 -6.72 -13.08
C ARG A 460 15.18 -7.04 -11.69
N PRO A 461 16.35 -7.71 -11.57
CA PRO A 461 16.94 -7.97 -10.26
C PRO A 461 17.38 -6.65 -9.60
N ILE A 462 17.27 -6.57 -8.28
CA ILE A 462 17.74 -5.40 -7.51
C ILE A 462 18.99 -5.73 -6.70
N ALA A 463 19.79 -4.69 -6.43
CA ALA A 463 20.91 -4.81 -5.52
C ALA A 463 20.42 -5.13 -4.10
N GLY A 464 20.98 -6.18 -3.48
CA GLY A 464 20.55 -6.67 -2.16
C GLY A 464 19.59 -7.85 -2.22
N GLY A 465 19.14 -8.26 -3.41
CA GLY A 465 18.26 -9.41 -3.62
C GLY A 465 16.79 -9.03 -3.74
N GLY A 466 16.05 -9.83 -4.52
CA GLY A 466 14.68 -9.54 -4.91
C GLY A 466 14.57 -8.93 -6.31
N TRP A 467 13.37 -8.45 -6.64
CA TRP A 467 13.00 -8.07 -7.99
C TRP A 467 12.22 -6.76 -8.01
N GLU A 468 12.60 -5.88 -8.92
CA GLU A 468 11.77 -4.74 -9.33
C GLU A 468 10.73 -5.27 -10.32
N VAL A 469 9.46 -5.16 -9.94
CA VAL A 469 8.34 -5.82 -10.64
C VAL A 469 7.43 -4.85 -11.40
N LEU A 470 7.73 -3.56 -11.32
CA LEU A 470 6.98 -2.51 -12.00
C LEU A 470 7.88 -1.84 -13.03
N THR A 471 7.61 -2.04 -14.33
CA THR A 471 8.53 -1.58 -15.38
C THR A 471 8.35 -0.13 -15.82
N ASN A 472 7.33 0.55 -15.30
CA ASN A 472 6.89 1.90 -15.68
C ASN A 472 6.49 2.07 -17.16
N ARG A 473 5.45 2.87 -17.35
CA ARG A 473 5.01 3.66 -18.48
C ARG A 473 4.64 5.02 -17.87
N ASP A 474 4.78 6.11 -18.58
CA ASP A 474 4.42 7.42 -18.04
C ASP A 474 3.00 7.78 -18.52
N GLY A 475 2.11 8.19 -17.60
CA GLY A 475 0.74 8.63 -17.89
C GLY A 475 -0.30 7.49 -18.03
N TYR A 476 -0.86 7.02 -16.90
CA TYR A 476 -1.71 5.82 -16.89
C TYR A 476 -3.18 6.04 -16.56
N TYR A 477 -3.45 7.10 -15.80
CA TYR A 477 -4.75 7.27 -15.18
C TYR A 477 -5.45 8.42 -15.87
N GLY A 478 -6.78 8.41 -15.90
CA GLY A 478 -7.57 9.45 -16.54
C GLY A 478 -7.11 10.87 -16.18
N TYR A 479 -6.81 11.15 -14.91
CA TYR A 479 -6.35 12.46 -14.45
C TYR A 479 -4.96 12.88 -14.97
N GLN A 480 -4.18 11.95 -15.51
CA GLN A 480 -2.86 12.19 -16.12
C GLN A 480 -2.92 12.20 -17.65
N THR A 481 -4.06 11.87 -18.25
CA THR A 481 -4.22 11.78 -19.69
C THR A 481 -4.69 13.12 -20.25
N ASP A 482 -3.90 13.70 -21.15
CA ASP A 482 -4.23 14.98 -21.78
C ASP A 482 -5.57 14.89 -22.55
N GLY A 483 -6.47 15.84 -22.30
CA GLY A 483 -7.79 15.87 -22.93
C GLY A 483 -8.78 14.82 -22.41
N TRP A 484 -8.46 14.11 -21.33
CA TRP A 484 -9.37 13.14 -20.71
C TRP A 484 -10.63 13.81 -20.16
N THR A 485 -11.78 13.23 -20.47
CA THR A 485 -13.11 13.72 -20.03
C THR A 485 -13.87 12.71 -19.17
N GLY A 486 -13.29 11.53 -19.00
CA GLY A 486 -13.87 10.44 -18.21
C GLY A 486 -13.59 10.56 -16.72
N LEU A 487 -13.84 9.47 -15.98
CA LEU A 487 -13.52 9.42 -14.56
C LEU A 487 -12.00 9.58 -14.33
N PRO A 488 -11.57 10.44 -13.39
CA PRO A 488 -10.15 10.71 -13.15
C PRO A 488 -9.33 9.47 -12.80
N TRP A 489 -9.96 8.47 -12.15
CA TRP A 489 -9.29 7.26 -11.70
C TRP A 489 -9.25 6.13 -12.72
N ALA A 490 -9.98 6.26 -13.84
CA ALA A 490 -10.05 5.23 -14.86
C ALA A 490 -8.65 4.90 -15.41
N LEU A 491 -8.51 3.70 -15.96
CA LEU A 491 -7.27 3.17 -16.50
C LEU A 491 -7.40 3.05 -18.03
N PRO A 492 -7.07 4.09 -18.82
CA PRO A 492 -7.32 4.11 -20.26
C PRO A 492 -6.51 3.02 -21.00
N GLU A 493 -5.29 2.77 -20.53
CA GLU A 493 -4.39 1.72 -21.07
C GLU A 493 -4.61 0.34 -20.39
N GLY A 494 -5.67 0.21 -19.59
CA GLY A 494 -6.10 -1.05 -19.00
C GLY A 494 -6.87 -1.93 -19.98
N GLY A 495 -6.76 -3.24 -19.82
CA GLY A 495 -7.58 -4.22 -20.53
C GLY A 495 -8.63 -4.85 -19.62
N LEU A 496 -9.67 -5.42 -20.22
CA LEU A 496 -10.58 -6.34 -19.54
C LEU A 496 -10.33 -7.76 -20.01
N ALA A 497 -10.14 -8.69 -19.08
CA ALA A 497 -10.02 -10.10 -19.37
C ALA A 497 -11.27 -10.84 -18.88
N ARG A 498 -11.79 -11.75 -19.72
CA ARG A 498 -12.83 -12.70 -19.33
C ARG A 498 -12.21 -13.82 -18.50
N ARG A 499 -12.71 -14.05 -17.29
CA ARG A 499 -12.15 -14.98 -16.30
C ARG A 499 -13.27 -15.66 -15.49
N PRO A 500 -13.08 -16.90 -15.03
CA PRO A 500 -13.95 -17.50 -14.02
C PRO A 500 -13.67 -16.83 -12.67
N LEU A 501 -14.72 -16.35 -12.01
CA LEU A 501 -14.66 -15.64 -10.74
C LEU A 501 -15.53 -16.35 -9.70
N TRP A 502 -14.98 -16.54 -8.50
CA TRP A 502 -15.74 -16.78 -7.29
C TRP A 502 -16.35 -15.47 -6.82
N VAL A 503 -17.65 -15.46 -6.55
CA VAL A 503 -18.34 -14.36 -5.86
C VAL A 503 -18.72 -14.86 -4.48
N ILE A 504 -18.09 -14.31 -3.46
CA ILE A 504 -18.29 -14.71 -2.06
C ILE A 504 -18.74 -13.52 -1.23
N GLU A 505 -19.57 -13.78 -0.24
CA GLU A 505 -20.05 -12.77 0.69
C GLU A 505 -19.48 -13.05 2.08
N GLY A 506 -18.99 -12.00 2.72
CA GLY A 506 -18.48 -12.01 4.09
C GLY A 506 -19.32 -11.11 4.99
N LYS A 507 -19.66 -11.61 6.18
CA LYS A 507 -20.31 -10.83 7.23
C LYS A 507 -19.41 -10.81 8.47
N PRO A 508 -18.94 -9.64 8.93
CA PRO A 508 -18.06 -9.59 10.08
C PRO A 508 -18.79 -10.01 11.37
N HIS A 509 -18.07 -10.71 12.23
CA HIS A 509 -18.52 -11.03 13.58
C HIS A 509 -18.54 -9.78 14.47
N ASP A 510 -17.56 -8.89 14.29
CA ASP A 510 -17.45 -7.64 15.05
C ASP A 510 -18.45 -6.58 14.56
N LYS A 511 -19.30 -6.11 15.47
CA LYS A 511 -20.30 -5.06 15.19
C LYS A 511 -19.70 -3.66 15.04
N TYR A 512 -18.45 -3.47 15.46
CA TYR A 512 -17.72 -2.22 15.27
C TYR A 512 -17.00 -2.16 13.92
N TYR A 513 -16.99 -3.24 13.14
CA TYR A 513 -16.53 -3.19 11.76
C TYR A 513 -17.41 -2.22 10.96
N LEU A 514 -16.80 -1.35 10.15
CA LEU A 514 -17.51 -0.25 9.50
C LEU A 514 -18.58 -0.74 8.51
N TYR A 515 -18.35 -1.89 7.89
CA TYR A 515 -19.20 -2.47 6.86
C TYR A 515 -19.97 -3.67 7.41
N GLY A 516 -21.28 -3.72 7.23
CA GLY A 516 -22.09 -4.85 7.71
C GLY A 516 -22.01 -6.08 6.83
N ARG A 517 -21.48 -5.93 5.62
CA ARG A 517 -21.37 -6.98 4.61
C ARG A 517 -20.34 -6.58 3.55
N VAL A 518 -19.53 -7.53 3.12
CA VAL A 518 -18.61 -7.39 1.99
C VAL A 518 -18.89 -8.46 0.95
N VAL A 519 -18.65 -8.15 -0.32
CA VAL A 519 -18.71 -9.12 -1.43
C VAL A 519 -17.40 -9.07 -2.18
N LEU A 520 -16.72 -10.21 -2.28
CA LEU A 520 -15.43 -10.36 -2.94
C LEU A 520 -15.60 -11.16 -4.23
N TRP A 521 -15.03 -10.64 -5.31
CA TRP A 521 -14.91 -11.31 -6.60
C TRP A 521 -13.45 -11.69 -6.79
N ILE A 522 -13.16 -12.99 -6.77
CA ILE A 522 -11.79 -13.55 -6.79
C ILE A 522 -11.64 -14.49 -7.99
N ASP A 523 -10.57 -14.33 -8.76
CA ASP A 523 -10.29 -15.19 -9.92
C ASP A 523 -10.05 -16.63 -9.50
N ALA A 524 -10.78 -17.56 -10.12
CA ALA A 524 -10.80 -18.97 -9.73
C ALA A 524 -9.56 -19.76 -10.16
N GLU A 525 -8.66 -19.19 -10.95
CA GLU A 525 -7.38 -19.80 -11.31
C GLU A 525 -6.22 -19.10 -10.60
N THR A 526 -6.17 -17.77 -10.63
CA THR A 526 -5.04 -17.01 -10.08
C THR A 526 -5.16 -16.75 -8.59
N TRP A 527 -6.39 -16.85 -8.04
CA TRP A 527 -6.77 -16.43 -6.69
C TRP A 527 -6.57 -14.93 -6.42
N ASP A 528 -6.28 -14.15 -7.47
CA ASP A 528 -6.11 -12.71 -7.35
C ASP A 528 -7.49 -12.03 -7.35
N GLY A 529 -7.65 -11.03 -6.50
CA GLY A 529 -8.93 -10.35 -6.32
C GLY A 529 -9.21 -9.32 -7.40
N SER A 530 -10.49 -9.20 -7.77
CA SER A 530 -10.96 -8.27 -8.81
C SER A 530 -11.77 -7.13 -8.21
N TYR A 531 -12.85 -7.46 -7.49
CA TYR A 531 -13.79 -6.48 -6.94
C TYR A 531 -14.15 -6.78 -5.49
N HIS A 532 -14.06 -5.78 -4.63
CA HIS A 532 -14.41 -5.85 -3.22
C HIS A 532 -15.47 -4.78 -2.94
N GLN A 533 -16.73 -5.21 -2.93
CA GLN A 533 -17.89 -4.35 -2.68
C GLN A 533 -18.18 -4.32 -1.18
N LYS A 534 -18.42 -3.12 -0.64
CA LYS A 534 -18.63 -2.90 0.79
C LYS A 534 -19.99 -2.25 1.04
N PHE A 535 -20.77 -2.85 1.93
CA PHE A 535 -22.12 -2.42 2.25
C PHE A 535 -22.21 -2.03 3.73
N SER A 536 -23.00 -1.01 4.02
CA SER A 536 -23.28 -0.61 5.39
C SER A 536 -24.13 -1.67 6.11
N TRP A 537 -24.27 -1.56 7.44
CA TRP A 537 -25.12 -2.43 8.25
C TRP A 537 -26.61 -2.42 7.88
N ASN A 538 -27.08 -1.40 7.14
CA ASN A 538 -28.45 -1.34 6.63
C ASN A 538 -28.60 -1.92 5.19
N GLY A 539 -27.51 -2.40 4.59
CA GLY A 539 -27.50 -2.96 3.23
C GLY A 539 -27.23 -1.96 2.10
N GLU A 540 -27.09 -0.66 2.40
CA GLU A 540 -26.68 0.36 1.43
C GLU A 540 -25.27 0.07 0.90
N HIS A 541 -25.09 0.11 -0.42
CA HIS A 541 -23.77 0.00 -1.04
C HIS A 541 -22.99 1.29 -0.85
N VAL A 542 -21.83 1.20 -0.20
CA VAL A 542 -21.01 2.36 0.17
C VAL A 542 -19.88 2.55 -0.82
N LEU A 543 -19.15 1.47 -1.10
CA LEU A 543 -17.88 1.53 -1.78
C LEU A 543 -17.60 0.27 -2.60
N THR A 544 -16.87 0.41 -3.71
CA THR A 544 -16.27 -0.72 -4.43
C THR A 544 -14.78 -0.49 -4.61
N TYR A 545 -13.98 -1.42 -4.12
CA TYR A 545 -12.54 -1.47 -4.32
C TYR A 545 -12.21 -2.40 -5.49
N GLN A 546 -11.36 -1.92 -6.41
CA GLN A 546 -10.97 -2.61 -7.63
C GLN A 546 -9.45 -2.75 -7.67
N VAL A 547 -8.95 -3.91 -8.11
CA VAL A 547 -7.52 -4.21 -8.17
C VAL A 547 -7.14 -4.73 -9.55
N LEU A 548 -6.00 -4.25 -10.06
CA LEU A 548 -5.41 -4.72 -11.30
C LEU A 548 -5.02 -6.20 -11.19
N GLY A 549 -5.37 -7.01 -12.20
CA GLY A 549 -4.98 -8.40 -12.27
C GLY A 549 -3.47 -8.62 -12.35
N HIS A 550 -2.95 -9.41 -11.42
CA HIS A 550 -1.55 -9.78 -11.34
C HIS A 550 -1.26 -11.02 -12.21
N VAL A 551 -0.25 -10.90 -13.08
CA VAL A 551 0.21 -12.02 -13.92
C VAL A 551 1.67 -12.31 -13.63
N ASN A 552 1.96 -13.57 -13.32
CA ASN A 552 3.30 -14.02 -13.00
C ASN A 552 4.16 -14.14 -14.27
N GLN A 553 5.42 -13.70 -14.15
CA GLN A 553 6.42 -13.76 -15.21
C GLN A 553 7.66 -14.51 -14.74
N THR A 554 8.33 -15.20 -15.67
CA THR A 554 9.69 -15.71 -15.42
C THR A 554 10.68 -14.55 -15.39
N THR A 555 11.66 -14.63 -14.50
CA THR A 555 12.75 -13.65 -14.42
C THR A 555 13.78 -13.80 -15.54
N GLY A 556 13.88 -14.98 -16.17
CA GLY A 556 14.80 -15.24 -17.29
C GLY A 556 16.29 -15.20 -16.92
N THR A 557 16.61 -15.56 -15.68
CA THR A 557 17.94 -15.65 -15.07
C THR A 557 18.36 -17.09 -14.73
N ALA A 558 18.18 -18.03 -15.66
CA ALA A 558 18.56 -19.44 -15.49
C ALA A 558 20.04 -19.60 -15.07
N PRO A 559 20.38 -20.53 -14.16
CA PRO A 559 19.53 -21.56 -13.56
C PRO A 559 18.67 -21.07 -12.36
N ASN A 560 18.75 -19.79 -12.00
CA ASN A 560 18.05 -19.20 -10.86
C ASN A 560 16.78 -18.48 -11.29
N ASP A 561 16.03 -19.05 -12.23
CA ASP A 561 14.74 -18.51 -12.63
C ASP A 561 13.77 -18.51 -11.46
N GLU A 562 13.13 -17.37 -11.23
CA GLU A 562 12.00 -17.23 -10.32
C GLU A 562 10.77 -16.82 -11.13
N ILE A 563 9.60 -17.05 -10.56
CA ILE A 563 8.32 -16.70 -11.15
C ILE A 563 7.62 -15.72 -10.21
N ILE A 564 7.36 -14.51 -10.69
CA ILE A 564 6.88 -13.41 -9.84
C ILE A 564 5.87 -12.54 -10.58
N ALA A 565 4.87 -12.03 -9.86
CA ALA A 565 3.90 -11.09 -10.40
C ALA A 565 4.60 -9.80 -10.84
N THR A 566 4.32 -9.36 -12.05
CA THR A 566 4.80 -8.07 -12.56
C THR A 566 3.69 -7.34 -13.29
N ALA A 567 3.88 -6.03 -13.42
CA ALA A 567 3.04 -5.20 -14.24
C ALA A 567 3.86 -4.07 -14.84
N THR A 568 3.33 -3.44 -15.87
CA THR A 568 3.86 -2.18 -16.36
C THR A 568 3.39 -1.04 -15.47
N GLN A 569 2.16 -1.14 -14.97
CA GLN A 569 1.47 -0.18 -14.12
C GLN A 569 0.88 -0.83 -12.88
N ALA A 570 0.72 -0.06 -11.82
CA ALA A 570 -0.01 -0.49 -10.62
C ALA A 570 -1.29 0.33 -10.54
N TRP A 571 -2.41 -0.32 -10.23
CA TRP A 571 -3.70 0.35 -10.18
C TRP A 571 -4.59 -0.35 -9.17
N VAL A 572 -5.04 0.44 -8.19
CA VAL A 572 -6.15 0.09 -7.33
C VAL A 572 -6.99 1.34 -7.11
N VAL A 573 -8.29 1.17 -7.01
CA VAL A 573 -9.21 2.30 -6.76
C VAL A 573 -10.33 1.85 -5.83
N ALA A 574 -10.60 2.67 -4.81
CA ALA A 574 -11.75 2.56 -3.94
C ALA A 574 -12.71 3.69 -4.30
N GLU A 575 -13.82 3.38 -4.95
CA GLU A 575 -14.83 4.35 -5.33
C GLU A 575 -15.96 4.38 -4.30
N ASN A 576 -16.18 5.55 -3.69
CA ASN A 576 -17.19 5.78 -2.68
C ASN A 576 -18.43 6.44 -3.32
N PHE A 577 -19.45 5.64 -3.59
CA PHE A 577 -20.67 6.08 -4.27
C PHE A 577 -21.51 7.03 -3.43
N LYS A 578 -21.38 6.96 -2.09
CA LYS A 578 -22.11 7.83 -1.16
C LYS A 578 -21.51 9.23 -1.07
N MET A 579 -20.19 9.32 -1.16
CA MET A 579 -19.47 10.60 -1.10
C MET A 579 -19.12 11.17 -2.48
N HIS A 580 -19.43 10.46 -3.56
CA HIS A 580 -19.11 10.85 -4.94
C HIS A 580 -17.63 11.18 -5.14
N ARG A 581 -16.75 10.33 -4.58
CA ARG A 581 -15.30 10.48 -4.63
C ARG A 581 -14.64 9.12 -4.76
N ALA A 582 -13.36 9.10 -5.09
CA ALA A 582 -12.56 7.90 -5.13
C ALA A 582 -11.17 8.12 -4.53
N SER A 583 -10.57 7.04 -4.05
CA SER A 583 -9.17 7.01 -3.63
C SER A 583 -8.41 5.97 -4.46
N MET A 584 -7.31 6.36 -5.08
CA MET A 584 -6.41 5.47 -5.81
C MET A 584 -5.11 5.26 -5.04
N ALA A 585 -4.53 4.07 -5.16
CA ALA A 585 -3.19 3.79 -4.66
C ALA A 585 -2.36 2.98 -5.67
N GLY A 586 -1.14 2.62 -5.28
CA GLY A 586 -0.25 1.77 -6.06
C GLY A 586 0.58 2.52 -7.10
N ALA A 587 0.13 3.68 -7.58
CA ALA A 587 0.86 4.52 -8.52
C ALA A 587 2.28 4.80 -8.02
N ARG A 588 3.30 4.47 -8.83
CA ARG A 588 4.70 4.64 -8.44
C ARG A 588 5.00 6.11 -8.19
N LEU A 589 5.71 6.43 -7.11
CA LEU A 589 5.96 7.83 -6.73
C LEU A 589 6.72 8.62 -7.80
N ASN A 590 7.71 7.99 -8.43
CA ASN A 590 8.45 8.48 -9.59
C ASN A 590 9.19 7.31 -10.25
N SER A 591 9.87 7.56 -11.37
CA SER A 591 10.54 6.52 -12.16
C SER A 591 11.65 5.75 -11.44
N LYS A 592 12.15 6.27 -10.30
CA LYS A 592 13.23 5.67 -9.50
C LYS A 592 12.76 5.14 -8.14
N ALA A 593 11.49 5.32 -7.79
CA ALA A 593 10.95 4.88 -6.52
C ALA A 593 10.93 3.35 -6.45
N PRO A 594 11.28 2.69 -5.34
CA PRO A 594 11.22 1.22 -5.25
C PRO A 594 9.80 0.72 -5.50
N TYR A 595 9.69 -0.44 -6.15
CA TYR A 595 8.45 -1.21 -6.27
C TYR A 595 8.87 -2.68 -6.40
N ASP A 596 9.30 -3.19 -5.26
CA ASP A 596 10.19 -4.33 -5.17
C ASP A 596 9.50 -5.45 -4.41
N ARG A 597 9.73 -6.69 -4.86
CA ARG A 597 9.14 -7.92 -4.30
C ARG A 597 10.24 -8.95 -4.00
N ARG A 598 9.92 -9.91 -3.12
CA ARG A 598 10.86 -10.92 -2.60
C ARG A 598 12.16 -10.31 -2.09
N ILE A 599 12.04 -9.16 -1.45
CA ILE A 599 13.19 -8.47 -0.88
C ILE A 599 13.54 -9.06 0.51
N PRO A 600 14.82 -9.19 0.87
CA PRO A 600 15.19 -9.45 2.25
C PRO A 600 14.78 -8.26 3.13
N VAL A 601 13.91 -8.49 4.11
CA VAL A 601 13.47 -7.45 5.07
C VAL A 601 14.01 -7.78 6.45
N ASP A 602 14.70 -6.82 7.06
CA ASP A 602 15.10 -6.90 8.46
C ASP A 602 13.84 -6.79 9.34
N THR A 603 13.51 -7.83 10.09
CA THR A 603 12.32 -7.85 10.95
C THR A 603 12.38 -6.83 12.08
N ALA A 604 13.58 -6.33 12.44
CA ALA A 604 13.74 -5.23 13.38
C ALA A 604 13.18 -3.89 12.88
N LEU A 605 12.85 -3.80 11.58
CA LEU A 605 12.13 -2.66 10.98
C LEU A 605 10.71 -2.52 11.54
N PHE A 606 10.07 -3.64 11.88
CA PHE A 606 8.68 -3.67 12.35
C PHE A 606 8.56 -3.54 13.87
N ASP A 607 9.63 -3.20 14.58
CA ASP A 607 9.57 -2.90 16.01
C ASP A 607 8.87 -1.56 16.28
N ALA A 608 7.93 -1.52 17.23
CA ALA A 608 7.20 -0.29 17.56
C ALA A 608 8.13 0.86 18.02
N GLY A 609 9.31 0.55 18.57
CA GLY A 609 10.33 1.53 18.88
C GLY A 609 10.97 2.19 17.65
N GLN A 610 10.95 1.54 16.48
CA GLN A 610 11.38 2.16 15.21
C GLN A 610 10.50 3.33 14.82
N LEU A 611 9.20 3.29 15.12
CA LEU A 611 8.29 4.40 14.80
C LEU A 611 8.76 5.73 15.40
N THR A 612 9.32 5.69 16.60
CA THR A 612 9.89 6.88 17.26
C THR A 612 11.23 7.30 16.67
N ARG A 613 12.02 6.36 16.13
CA ARG A 613 13.31 6.65 15.49
C ARG A 613 13.13 7.23 14.09
N MET A 614 12.17 6.70 13.35
CA MET A 614 11.87 7.09 11.96
C MET A 614 10.95 8.30 11.85
N GLY A 615 10.13 8.56 12.87
CA GLY A 615 9.27 9.75 12.96
C GLY A 615 9.97 11.04 13.41
N LYS A 616 11.30 11.03 13.53
CA LYS A 616 12.15 12.22 13.80
C LYS A 616 12.80 12.69 12.52
#